data_AF-A0A6L3X4Q1-F1
#
_entry.id   AF-A0A6L3X4Q1-F1
#
_cell.length_a   1.000
_cell.length_b   1.000
_cell.length_c   1.000
_cell.angle_alpha   90.00
_cell.angle_beta   90.00
_cell.angle_gamma   90.00
#
_symmetry.space_group_name_H-M   'P 1'
#
loop_
_entity.id
_entity.type
_entity.pdbx_description
1 polymer ?
#
loop_
_entity_poly.entity_id
_entity_poly.type
_entity_poly.pdbx_seq_one_letter_code
_entity_poly.pdbx_strand_id
1 'polypeptide(L)'
;NAKAKAPGMKNTQFVGPTGLSIHNVSTARDLTKLLIASKQYPLIGQLSTTREEMATFSNPAYTLPFRNTNHLVYRDNWNIQLTKTGFTNAAGHCLVMRTVFNGKPVALVVMD
;
A
#
# COMPACT_ATOMS: atom_id res chain seq x y z
N ASN A 1 0.76 14.72 -6.31
CA ASN A 1 1.91 15.61 -6.01
C ASN A 1 1.65 16.59 -4.86
N ALA A 2 0.67 17.48 -4.91
CA ALA A 2 0.42 18.45 -3.82
C ALA A 2 0.26 17.77 -2.44
N LYS A 3 -0.55 16.69 -2.36
CA LYS A 3 -0.72 15.90 -1.13
C LYS A 3 0.56 15.24 -0.61
N ALA A 4 1.52 14.92 -1.48
CA ALA A 4 2.81 14.34 -1.10
C ALA A 4 3.78 15.40 -0.54
N LYS A 5 3.68 16.64 -1.03
CA LYS A 5 4.46 17.78 -0.50
C LYS A 5 4.08 18.11 0.94
N ALA A 6 2.80 17.96 1.31
CA ALA A 6 2.31 18.29 2.66
C ALA A 6 3.03 17.53 3.79
N PRO A 7 3.22 16.19 3.75
CA PRO A 7 4.05 15.47 4.71
C PRO A 7 5.56 15.57 4.43
N GLY A 8 5.99 16.40 3.48
CA GLY A 8 7.42 16.62 3.17
C GLY A 8 8.07 15.51 2.36
N MET A 9 7.34 14.83 1.47
CA MET A 9 7.90 13.84 0.54
C MET A 9 8.62 14.53 -0.63
N LYS A 10 9.84 15.04 -0.36
CA LYS A 10 10.58 15.91 -1.27
C LYS A 10 11.20 15.18 -2.47
N ASN A 11 11.43 13.87 -2.34
CA ASN A 11 12.04 13.02 -3.37
C ASN A 11 10.98 12.13 -4.03
N THR A 12 9.72 12.61 -4.10
CA THR A 12 8.60 11.87 -4.67
C THR A 12 7.94 12.64 -5.79
N GLN A 13 7.73 11.97 -6.92
CA GLN A 13 6.99 12.48 -8.06
C GLN A 13 6.01 11.41 -8.54
N PHE A 14 4.72 11.76 -8.58
CA PHE A 14 3.69 10.93 -9.19
C PHE A 14 3.33 11.50 -10.56
N VAL A 15 3.58 10.72 -11.61
CA VAL A 15 3.12 11.00 -12.98
C VAL A 15 1.75 10.39 -13.23
N GLY A 16 1.40 9.30 -12.54
CA GLY A 16 0.07 8.69 -12.61
C GLY A 16 -0.26 7.85 -11.37
N PRO A 17 -1.50 7.39 -11.21
CA PRO A 17 -1.98 6.76 -9.98
C PRO A 17 -1.68 5.25 -9.88
N THR A 18 -1.30 4.59 -10.98
CA THR A 18 -1.20 3.12 -11.05
C THR A 18 0.16 2.56 -10.64
N GLY A 19 1.21 3.40 -10.62
CA GLY A 19 2.59 2.96 -10.41
C GLY A 19 3.28 2.36 -11.65
N LEU A 20 2.62 2.30 -12.81
CA LEU A 20 3.17 1.68 -14.02
C LEU A 20 4.24 2.52 -14.74
N SER A 21 4.16 3.85 -14.64
CA SER A 21 5.16 4.73 -15.25
C SER A 21 6.47 4.65 -14.47
N ILE A 22 7.58 4.43 -15.19
CA ILE A 22 8.95 4.49 -14.64
C ILE A 22 9.32 5.88 -14.08
N HIS A 23 8.53 6.91 -14.41
CA HIS A 23 8.70 8.25 -13.87
C HIS A 23 7.92 8.48 -12.57
N ASN A 24 7.17 7.49 -12.09
CA ASN A 24 6.73 7.47 -10.69
C ASN A 24 7.92 7.08 -9.82
N VAL A 25 8.46 8.05 -9.09
CA VAL A 25 9.62 7.86 -8.22
C VAL A 25 9.30 8.26 -6.79
N SER A 26 9.88 7.55 -5.84
CA SER A 26 9.83 7.87 -4.41
C SER A 26 11.06 7.27 -3.71
N THR A 27 11.14 7.41 -2.40
CA THR A 27 12.19 6.80 -1.57
C THR A 27 11.55 6.10 -0.38
N ALA A 28 12.23 5.12 0.20
CA ALA A 28 11.74 4.44 1.41
C ALA A 28 11.43 5.43 2.55
N ARG A 29 12.24 6.48 2.69
CA ARG A 29 12.03 7.57 3.66
C ARG A 29 10.74 8.35 3.39
N ASP A 30 10.46 8.68 2.13
CA ASP A 30 9.26 9.42 1.78
C ASP A 30 8.00 8.56 1.89
N LEU A 31 8.06 7.29 1.47
CA LEU A 31 6.96 6.36 1.67
C LEU A 31 6.69 6.10 3.15
N THR A 32 7.71 6.13 4.01
CA THR A 32 7.51 6.10 5.47
C THR A 32 6.69 7.30 5.96
N LYS A 33 6.93 8.50 5.44
CA LYS A 33 6.11 9.69 5.77
C LYS A 33 4.67 9.52 5.30
N LEU A 34 4.47 8.95 4.11
CA LEU A 34 3.15 8.61 3.59
C LEU A 34 2.42 7.62 4.51
N LEU A 35 3.11 6.57 4.97
CA LEU A 35 2.58 5.62 5.94
C LEU A 35 2.18 6.30 7.24
N ILE A 36 3.02 7.19 7.79
CA ILE A 36 2.68 7.94 9.00
C ILE A 36 1.42 8.81 8.78
N ALA A 37 1.36 9.54 7.67
CA ALA A 37 0.21 10.38 7.32
C ALA A 37 -1.08 9.56 7.13
N SER A 38 -0.98 8.32 6.62
CA SER A 38 -2.12 7.43 6.43
C SER A 38 -2.87 7.09 7.73
N LYS A 39 -2.25 7.27 8.90
CA LYS A 39 -2.91 7.07 10.20
C LYS A 39 -4.15 7.96 10.38
N GLN A 40 -4.21 9.09 9.69
CA GLN A 40 -5.36 9.99 9.69
C GLN A 40 -6.56 9.45 8.87
N TYR A 41 -6.40 8.31 8.19
CA TYR A 41 -7.39 7.73 7.29
C TYR A 41 -7.68 6.27 7.66
N PRO A 42 -8.46 6.00 8.74
CA PRO A 42 -8.73 4.65 9.22
C PRO A 42 -9.29 3.71 8.15
N LEU A 43 -10.13 4.23 7.25
CA LEU A 43 -10.73 3.47 6.15
C LEU A 43 -9.69 2.86 5.21
N ILE A 44 -8.58 3.55 4.93
CA ILE A 44 -7.51 3.01 4.08
C ILE A 44 -6.89 1.77 4.74
N GLY A 45 -6.67 1.83 6.06
CA GLY A 45 -6.18 0.69 6.83
C GLY A 45 -7.12 -0.51 6.69
N GLN A 46 -8.40 -0.31 7.04
CA GLN A 46 -9.44 -1.33 6.95
C GLN A 46 -9.49 -2.00 5.57
N LEU A 47 -9.65 -1.21 4.51
CA LEU A 47 -9.74 -1.71 3.13
C LEU A 47 -8.45 -2.42 2.69
N SER A 48 -7.28 -1.88 3.05
CA SER A 48 -5.99 -2.47 2.67
C SER A 48 -5.70 -3.80 3.37
N THR A 49 -6.39 -4.07 4.48
CA THR A 49 -6.24 -5.30 5.29
C THR A 49 -7.35 -6.31 5.07
N THR A 50 -8.40 -5.96 4.31
CA THR A 50 -9.43 -6.93 3.89
C THR A 50 -8.77 -8.10 3.16
N ARG A 51 -9.08 -9.32 3.62
CA ARG A 51 -8.52 -10.56 3.05
C ARG A 51 -9.02 -10.78 1.64
N GLU A 52 -10.33 -10.76 1.46
CA GLU A 52 -11.01 -10.92 0.18
C GLU A 52 -12.34 -10.17 0.21
N GLU A 53 -12.79 -9.69 -0.95
CA GLU A 53 -14.13 -9.15 -1.15
C GLU A 53 -14.67 -9.64 -2.51
N MET A 54 -15.96 -9.94 -2.62
CA MET A 54 -16.59 -10.29 -3.89
C MET A 54 -17.12 -9.03 -4.57
N ALA A 55 -16.73 -8.78 -5.82
CA ALA A 55 -17.31 -7.69 -6.61
C ALA A 55 -18.20 -8.28 -7.71
N THR A 56 -19.44 -7.79 -7.77
CA THR A 56 -20.41 -8.16 -8.82
C THR A 56 -20.46 -7.06 -9.87
N PHE A 57 -20.24 -7.45 -11.12
CA PHE A 57 -20.33 -6.61 -12.30
C PHE A 57 -21.67 -6.88 -13.00
N SER A 58 -22.18 -5.89 -13.73
CA SER A 58 -23.51 -5.95 -14.35
C SER A 58 -23.51 -5.90 -15.88
N ASN A 59 -22.34 -5.80 -16.52
CA ASN A 59 -22.23 -5.73 -17.99
C ASN A 59 -20.90 -6.31 -18.51
N PRO A 60 -20.78 -7.64 -18.73
CA PRO A 60 -21.76 -8.70 -18.43
C PRO A 60 -21.90 -8.99 -16.92
N ALA A 61 -22.94 -9.73 -16.53
CA ALA A 61 -23.18 -10.10 -15.15
C ALA A 61 -22.25 -11.25 -14.70
N TYR A 62 -21.33 -10.96 -13.78
CA TYR A 62 -20.46 -11.96 -13.15
C TYR A 62 -19.90 -11.43 -11.82
N THR A 63 -19.45 -12.34 -10.95
CA THR A 63 -18.84 -11.99 -9.67
C THR A 63 -17.41 -12.50 -9.63
N LEU A 64 -16.46 -11.64 -9.24
CA LEU A 64 -15.06 -12.03 -9.05
C LEU A 64 -14.61 -11.80 -7.60
N PRO A 65 -13.80 -12.73 -7.04
CA PRO A 65 -13.10 -12.49 -5.79
C PRO A 65 -11.93 -11.53 -6.02
N PHE A 66 -11.88 -10.46 -5.22
CA PHE A 66 -10.73 -9.56 -5.10
C PHE A 66 -9.95 -9.95 -3.84
N ARG A 67 -8.82 -10.63 -4.03
CA ARG A 67 -7.96 -11.12 -2.95
C ARG A 67 -6.84 -10.15 -2.65
N ASN A 68 -6.47 -10.04 -1.38
CA ASN A 68 -5.30 -9.31 -0.97
C ASN A 68 -4.04 -9.98 -1.51
N THR A 69 -3.21 -9.21 -2.22
CA THR A 69 -1.94 -9.69 -2.76
C THR A 69 -0.85 -9.83 -1.71
N ASN A 70 -1.00 -9.20 -0.54
CA ASN A 70 -0.10 -9.47 0.58
C ASN A 70 -0.62 -10.67 1.39
N HIS A 71 -0.06 -11.85 1.16
CA HIS A 71 -0.44 -13.08 1.87
C HIS A 71 -0.27 -13.00 3.41
N LEU A 72 0.48 -12.03 3.93
CA LEU A 72 0.64 -11.85 5.38
C LEU A 72 -0.67 -11.48 6.09
N VAL A 73 -1.67 -10.90 5.39
CA VAL A 73 -2.97 -10.58 6.01
C VAL A 73 -3.79 -11.82 6.40
N TYR A 74 -3.42 -12.98 5.88
CA TYR A 74 -4.04 -14.26 6.21
C TYR A 74 -3.35 -14.96 7.39
N ARG A 75 -2.25 -14.39 7.92
CA ARG A 75 -1.50 -14.96 9.04
C ARG A 75 -1.88 -14.26 10.34
N ASP A 76 -2.46 -14.99 11.27
CA ASP A 76 -2.99 -14.40 12.52
C ASP A 76 -1.90 -13.85 13.45
N ASN A 77 -0.64 -14.27 13.27
CA ASN A 77 0.50 -13.72 14.01
C ASN A 77 1.00 -12.37 13.46
N TRP A 78 0.38 -11.83 12.42
CA TRP A 78 0.69 -10.51 11.87
C TRP A 78 -0.41 -9.50 12.19
N ASN A 79 -0.08 -8.45 12.95
CA ASN A 79 -0.97 -7.33 13.19
C ASN A 79 -0.71 -6.20 12.17
N ILE A 80 -1.27 -6.35 10.98
CA ILE A 80 -1.13 -5.41 9.87
C ILE A 80 -2.25 -4.38 9.95
N GLN A 81 -1.86 -3.11 9.98
CA GLN A 81 -2.77 -1.96 10.08
C GLN A 81 -2.93 -1.23 8.73
N LEU A 82 -2.00 -1.43 7.82
CA LEU A 82 -2.06 -1.00 6.43
C LEU A 82 -1.05 -1.79 5.61
N THR A 83 -1.38 -2.20 4.38
CA THR A 83 -0.42 -2.83 3.47
C THR A 83 -0.65 -2.45 2.01
N LYS A 84 0.44 -2.39 1.23
CA LYS A 84 0.36 -2.42 -0.23
C LYS A 84 1.63 -3.02 -0.84
N THR A 85 1.44 -3.95 -1.77
CA THR A 85 2.48 -4.54 -2.63
C THR A 85 2.63 -3.75 -3.93
N GLY A 86 3.76 -3.85 -4.62
CA GLY A 86 3.95 -3.31 -5.96
C GLY A 86 5.03 -4.07 -6.70
N PHE A 87 4.86 -4.24 -8.02
CA PHE A 87 5.88 -4.83 -8.87
C PHE A 87 5.79 -4.24 -10.28
N THR A 88 6.95 -3.89 -10.83
CA THR A 88 7.17 -3.73 -12.27
C THR A 88 8.59 -4.23 -12.57
N ASN A 89 8.88 -4.61 -13.82
CA ASN A 89 10.23 -5.04 -14.20
C ASN A 89 11.30 -3.98 -13.91
N ALA A 90 10.94 -2.68 -13.95
CA ALA A 90 11.87 -1.59 -13.71
C ALA A 90 12.04 -1.23 -12.22
N ALA A 91 11.08 -1.57 -11.36
CA ALA A 91 11.05 -1.18 -9.94
C ALA A 91 11.23 -2.35 -8.96
N GLY A 92 11.32 -3.59 -9.45
CA GLY A 92 11.41 -4.79 -8.63
C GLY A 92 10.21 -4.97 -7.68
N HIS A 93 10.41 -5.70 -6.59
CA HIS A 93 9.36 -5.99 -5.62
C HIS A 93 9.35 -4.95 -4.49
N CYS A 94 8.28 -4.15 -4.48
CA CYS A 94 8.06 -3.15 -3.45
C CYS A 94 6.97 -3.58 -2.46
N LEU A 95 7.15 -3.23 -1.19
CA LEU A 95 6.16 -3.45 -0.13
C LEU A 95 6.17 -2.27 0.85
N VAL A 96 5.00 -1.75 1.17
CA VAL A 96 4.81 -0.79 2.27
C VAL A 96 3.80 -1.34 3.26
N MET A 97 4.13 -1.26 4.55
CA MET A 97 3.26 -1.74 5.62
C MET A 97 3.33 -0.87 6.87
N ARG A 98 2.20 -0.74 7.55
CA ARG A 98 2.16 -0.40 8.98
C ARG A 98 1.77 -1.66 9.74
N THR A 99 2.59 -2.08 10.67
CA THR A 99 2.39 -3.32 11.42
C THR A 99 2.84 -3.15 12.88
N VAL A 100 2.56 -4.13 13.73
CA VAL A 100 3.14 -4.23 15.07
C VAL A 100 4.13 -5.39 15.09
N PHE A 101 5.34 -5.14 15.57
CA PHE A 101 6.39 -6.15 15.75
C PHE A 101 6.92 -6.08 17.18
N ASN A 102 6.90 -7.21 17.91
CA ASN A 102 7.27 -7.28 19.33
C ASN A 102 6.63 -6.17 20.18
N GLY A 103 5.32 -5.94 20.00
CA GLY A 103 4.56 -4.92 20.71
C GLY A 103 4.83 -3.47 20.29
N LYS A 104 5.70 -3.23 19.30
CA LYS A 104 6.04 -1.88 18.83
C LYS A 104 5.43 -1.59 17.46
N PRO A 105 4.76 -0.45 17.25
CA PRO A 105 4.33 -0.02 15.92
C PRO A 105 5.53 0.23 15.00
N VAL A 106 5.49 -0.34 13.80
CA VAL A 106 6.55 -0.24 12.78
C VAL A 106 5.95 0.21 11.46
N ALA A 107 6.58 1.20 10.82
CA ALA A 107 6.40 1.47 9.41
C ALA A 107 7.51 0.76 8.64
N LEU A 108 7.15 -0.21 7.81
CA LEU A 108 8.05 -1.02 7.01
C LEU A 108 7.94 -0.59 5.54
N VAL A 109 9.08 -0.35 4.91
CA VAL A 109 9.18 -0.09 3.47
C VAL A 109 10.32 -0.94 2.91
N VAL A 110 10.02 -1.71 1.88
CA VAL A 110 10.98 -2.49 1.09
C VAL A 110 10.83 -2.04 -0.37
N MET A 111 11.95 -1.73 -1.00
CA MET A 111 12.05 -1.32 -2.41
C MET A 111 13.36 -1.90 -2.95
N ASP A 112 13.35 -2.37 -4.20
CA ASP A 112 14.54 -2.79 -4.94
C ASP A 112 15.16 -1.60 -5.72
#